data_AF-A0A9W4WID8-F1
#
_entry.id   AF-A0A9W4WID8-F1
#
_cell.length_a   1.000
_cell.length_b   1.000
_cell.length_c   1.000
_cell.angle_alpha   90.00
_cell.angle_beta   90.00
_cell.angle_gamma   90.00
#
_symmetry.space_group_name_H-M   'P 1'
#
loop_
_entity.id
_entity.type
_entity.pdbx_description
1 polymer ?
#
loop_
_entity_poly.entity_id
_entity_poly.type
_entity_poly.pdbx_seq_one_letter_code
_entity_poly.pdbx_strand_id
1 'polypeptide(L)'
;MASCPPAPFPELTPDIPFGYSNVNGDLDSQQRTWEVSKGSLSALLDLSKKLNLDGEVTPVMAWGMVLGHPRCHELRAEDFNKLTDELKDKVRCYGFGAVMEEFEVRDALENVFCSRPEMMVY
;
A
#
# COMPACT_ATOMS: atom_id res chain seq x y z
N MET A 1 -15.60 -6.05 0.37
CA MET A 1 -14.16 -5.87 0.68
C MET A 1 -13.71 -4.61 -0.02
N ALA A 2 -13.10 -3.66 0.70
CA ALA A 2 -12.57 -2.43 0.10
C ALA A 2 -11.18 -2.72 -0.48
N SER A 3 -10.95 -2.42 -1.76
CA SER A 3 -9.66 -2.56 -2.43
C SER A 3 -8.81 -1.29 -2.29
N CYS A 4 -7.51 -1.47 -2.05
CA CYS A 4 -6.52 -0.39 -2.04
C CYS A 4 -5.54 -0.57 -3.21
N PRO A 5 -5.22 0.49 -3.98
CA PRO A 5 -5.68 1.87 -3.83
C PRO A 5 -7.07 2.09 -4.47
N PRO A 6 -7.87 3.06 -3.97
CA PRO A 6 -9.10 3.48 -4.63
C PRO A 6 -8.75 4.03 -6.03
N ALA A 7 -9.55 3.70 -7.04
CA ALA A 7 -9.41 4.29 -8.36
C ALA A 7 -9.39 5.82 -8.26
N PRO A 8 -8.56 6.55 -9.05
CA PRO A 8 -8.54 8.01 -9.03
C PRO A 8 -9.96 8.51 -9.31
N PHE A 9 -10.58 9.16 -8.31
CA PHE A 9 -11.99 9.56 -8.34
C PHE A 9 -12.22 10.53 -9.51
N PRO A 10 -12.84 10.12 -10.63
CA PRO A 10 -13.17 11.06 -11.71
C PRO A 10 -14.31 11.98 -11.27
N GLU A 11 -15.16 11.48 -10.37
CA GLU A 11 -16.28 12.20 -9.77
C GLU A 11 -16.28 11.91 -8.27
N LEU A 12 -16.01 12.95 -7.48
CA LEU A 12 -16.17 12.88 -6.04
C LEU A 12 -17.68 12.90 -5.73
N THR A 13 -18.28 11.73 -5.54
CA THR A 13 -19.66 11.61 -5.06
C THR A 13 -19.82 12.26 -3.68
N PRO A 14 -21.04 12.69 -3.30
CA PRO A 14 -21.31 13.34 -2.00
C PRO A 14 -20.90 12.50 -0.78
N ASP A 15 -20.74 11.19 -0.98
CA ASP A 15 -20.39 10.21 0.06
C ASP A 15 -18.89 10.15 0.35
N ILE A 16 -18.06 10.82 -0.46
CA ILE A 16 -16.60 10.82 -0.27
C ILE A 16 -16.23 11.98 0.66
N PRO A 17 -15.53 11.72 1.78
CA PRO A 17 -15.30 12.70 2.84
C PRO A 17 -14.22 13.75 2.48
N PHE A 18 -14.09 14.16 1.22
CA PHE A 18 -13.18 15.23 0.81
C PHE A 18 -13.93 16.55 0.71
N GLY A 19 -13.60 17.50 1.57
CA GLY A 19 -14.22 18.82 1.65
C GLY A 19 -13.20 19.95 1.68
N TYR A 20 -13.70 21.15 1.96
CA TYR A 20 -12.94 22.40 1.84
C TYR A 20 -12.55 23.02 3.20
N SER A 21 -12.99 22.43 4.32
CA SER A 21 -12.84 23.02 5.66
C SER A 21 -11.39 23.15 6.09
N ASN A 22 -10.49 22.33 5.54
CA ASN A 22 -9.05 22.36 5.88
C ASN A 22 -8.16 22.95 4.77
N VAL A 23 -8.73 23.65 3.77
CA VAL A 23 -8.00 24.24 2.65
C VAL A 23 -7.78 25.73 2.92
N ASN A 24 -6.53 26.14 3.12
CA ASN A 24 -6.20 27.55 3.32
C ASN A 24 -6.11 28.27 1.97
N GLY A 25 -7.14 29.04 1.63
CA GLY A 25 -6.95 30.34 0.98
C GLY A 25 -6.89 30.44 -0.55
N ASP A 26 -7.28 29.43 -1.32
CA ASP A 26 -7.54 29.63 -2.75
C ASP A 26 -8.66 28.72 -3.27
N LEU A 27 -9.89 29.23 -3.34
CA LEU A 27 -11.05 28.47 -3.84
C LEU A 27 -10.92 28.08 -5.32
N ASP A 28 -10.05 28.76 -6.09
CA ASP A 28 -9.83 28.47 -7.51
C ASP A 28 -8.97 27.21 -7.74
N SER A 29 -8.25 26.75 -6.71
CA SER A 29 -7.39 25.56 -6.79
C SER A 29 -8.17 24.24 -6.92
N GLN A 30 -9.49 24.26 -6.71
CA GLN A 30 -10.36 23.07 -6.58
C GLN A 30 -9.85 22.01 -5.59
N GLN A 31 -8.87 22.36 -4.75
CA GLN A 31 -8.23 21.42 -3.85
C GLN A 31 -9.22 21.04 -2.74
N ARG A 32 -9.37 19.74 -2.52
CA ARG A 32 -10.18 19.18 -1.44
C ARG A 32 -9.31 18.32 -0.55
N THR A 33 -9.58 18.34 0.74
CA THR A 33 -8.84 17.59 1.75
C THR A 33 -9.79 16.73 2.57
N TRP A 34 -9.25 15.67 3.18
CA TRP A 34 -10.07 14.75 3.96
C TRP A 34 -10.68 15.49 5.17
N GLU A 35 -12.01 15.52 5.23
CA GLU A 35 -12.80 16.09 6.34
C GLU A 35 -12.87 15.09 7.48
N VAL A 36 -11.78 15.02 8.23
CA VAL A 36 -11.71 14.21 9.43
C VAL A 36 -12.02 15.09 10.62
N SER A 37 -13.05 14.74 11.41
CA SER A 37 -13.32 15.44 12.66
C SER A 37 -12.09 15.36 13.59
N LYS A 38 -11.85 16.39 14.40
CA LYS A 38 -10.72 16.38 15.37
C LYS A 38 -10.72 15.11 16.25
N GLY A 39 -11.90 14.63 16.65
CA GLY A 39 -12.06 13.39 17.42
C GLY A 39 -11.71 12.13 16.62
N SER A 40 -12.04 12.09 15.34
CA SER A 40 -11.64 11.02 14.42
C SER A 40 -10.13 11.01 14.18
N LEU A 41 -9.50 12.18 14.04
CA LEU A 41 -8.04 12.28 13.89
C LEU A 41 -7.30 11.80 15.13
N SER A 42 -7.77 12.16 16.33
CA SER A 42 -7.18 11.62 17.58
C SER A 42 -7.32 10.11 17.66
N ALA A 43 -8.46 9.54 17.26
CA ALA A 43 -8.66 8.10 17.23
C ALA A 43 -7.70 7.42 16.23
N LEU A 44 -7.52 7.99 15.03
CA LEU A 44 -6.55 7.51 14.05
C LEU A 44 -5.12 7.54 14.57
N LEU A 45 -4.72 8.64 15.23
CA LEU A 45 -3.38 8.77 15.81
C LEU A 45 -3.18 7.79 16.97
N ASP A 46 -4.19 7.58 17.81
CA ASP A 46 -4.12 6.60 18.89
C ASP A 46 -4.12 5.15 18.39
N LEU A 47 -4.75 4.87 17.24
CA LEU A 47 -4.67 3.59 16.54
C LEU A 47 -3.29 3.39 15.88
N SER A 48 -2.72 4.44 15.30
CA SER A 48 -1.38 4.38 14.70
C SER A 48 -0.30 4.04 15.72
N LYS A 49 -0.42 4.54 16.96
CA LYS A 49 0.49 4.20 18.08
C LYS A 49 0.38 2.73 18.52
N LYS A 50 -0.71 2.04 18.15
CA LYS A 50 -0.94 0.63 18.44
C LYS A 50 -0.47 -0.29 17.31
N LEU A 51 -0.02 0.24 16.18
CA LEU A 51 0.72 -0.57 15.21
C LEU A 51 2.07 -0.92 15.80
N ASN A 52 2.13 -2.10 16.42
CA ASN A 52 3.38 -2.74 16.74
C ASN A 52 3.85 -3.46 15.47
N LEU A 53 4.70 -2.81 14.69
CA LEU A 53 5.25 -3.35 13.43
C LEU A 53 6.30 -4.45 13.64
N ASP A 54 6.27 -5.11 14.80
CA ASP A 54 7.25 -6.12 15.16
C ASP A 54 6.98 -7.40 14.34
N GLY A 55 7.70 -7.55 13.22
CA GLY A 55 7.47 -8.59 12.22
C GLY A 55 6.43 -8.27 11.14
N GLU A 56 5.83 -7.08 11.15
CA GLU A 56 4.88 -6.61 10.13
C GLU A 56 5.45 -5.41 9.34
N VAL A 57 5.17 -5.35 8.04
CA VAL A 57 5.59 -4.26 7.15
C VAL A 57 4.38 -3.64 6.45
N THR A 58 4.46 -2.34 6.18
CA THR A 58 3.46 -1.65 5.34
C THR A 58 3.76 -1.91 3.87
N PRO A 59 2.78 -1.76 2.96
CA PRO A 59 3.01 -1.92 1.52
C PRO A 59 4.15 -1.05 0.96
N VAL A 60 4.35 0.16 1.49
CA VAL A 60 5.49 1.01 1.13
C VAL A 60 6.82 0.45 1.60
N MET A 61 6.88 -0.15 2.80
CA MET A 61 8.08 -0.82 3.30
C MET A 61 8.37 -2.10 2.50
N ALA A 62 7.34 -2.88 2.17
CA ALA A 62 7.45 -4.04 1.29
C ALA A 62 8.01 -3.66 -0.09
N TRP A 63 7.56 -2.53 -0.67
CA TRP A 63 8.13 -2.01 -1.92
C TRP A 63 9.63 -1.66 -1.78
N GLY A 64 10.04 -1.13 -0.63
CA GLY A 64 11.46 -0.93 -0.30
C GLY A 64 12.25 -2.25 -0.30
N MET A 65 11.66 -3.35 0.19
CA MET A 65 12.29 -4.67 0.14
C MET A 65 12.43 -5.19 -1.30
N VAL A 66 11.41 -4.99 -2.14
CA VAL A 66 11.45 -5.36 -3.57
C VAL A 66 12.57 -4.61 -4.27
N LEU A 67 12.63 -3.28 -4.14
CA LEU A 67 13.66 -2.44 -4.77
C LEU A 67 15.07 -2.67 -4.20
N GLY A 68 15.17 -3.03 -2.92
CA GLY A 68 16.42 -3.34 -2.25
C GLY A 68 16.95 -4.75 -2.56
N HIS A 69 16.17 -5.60 -3.21
CA HIS A 69 16.59 -6.97 -3.52
C HIS A 69 17.76 -6.95 -4.53
N PRO A 70 18.86 -7.71 -4.32
CA PRO A 70 20.03 -7.70 -5.22
C PRO A 70 19.68 -8.03 -6.68
N ARG A 71 18.66 -8.87 -6.87
CA ARG A 71 18.16 -9.32 -8.17
C ARG A 71 16.95 -8.53 -8.66
N CYS A 72 16.62 -7.38 -8.04
CA CYS A 72 15.50 -6.54 -8.47
C CYS A 72 15.60 -6.15 -9.94
N HIS A 73 16.82 -5.92 -10.44
CA HIS A 73 17.09 -5.58 -11.84
C HIS A 73 16.66 -6.66 -12.84
N GLU A 74 16.47 -7.90 -12.37
CA GLU A 74 16.02 -8.98 -13.22
C GLU A 74 14.49 -9.05 -13.34
N LEU A 75 13.73 -8.40 -12.44
CA LEU A 75 12.25 -8.48 -12.39
C LEU A 75 11.61 -7.84 -13.63
N ARG A 76 10.61 -8.53 -14.20
CA ARG A 76 9.80 -8.05 -15.33
C ARG A 76 8.38 -7.75 -14.87
N ALA A 77 7.59 -7.08 -15.73
CA ALA A 77 6.20 -6.75 -15.44
C ALA A 77 5.36 -7.97 -14.97
N GLU A 78 5.59 -9.14 -15.56
CA GLU A 78 4.93 -10.39 -15.18
C GLU A 78 5.28 -10.85 -13.75
N ASP A 79 6.50 -10.58 -13.30
CA ASP A 79 6.96 -10.94 -11.96
C ASP A 79 6.29 -10.05 -10.90
N PHE A 80 6.05 -8.78 -11.21
CA PHE A 80 5.28 -7.87 -10.34
C PHE A 80 3.81 -8.27 -10.25
N ASN A 81 3.22 -8.80 -11.34
CA ASN A 81 1.87 -9.36 -11.28
C ASN A 81 1.82 -10.57 -10.34
N LYS A 82 2.79 -11.48 -10.42
CA LYS A 82 2.89 -12.63 -9.50
C LYS A 82 3.06 -12.20 -8.04
N LEU A 83 3.96 -11.25 -7.78
CA LEU A 83 4.12 -10.66 -6.44
C LEU A 83 2.80 -10.09 -5.92
N THR A 84 2.06 -9.38 -6.78
CA THR A 84 0.76 -8.80 -6.41
C THR A 84 -0.26 -9.90 -6.11
N ASP A 85 -0.33 -10.94 -6.94
CA ASP A 85 -1.24 -12.07 -6.74
C ASP A 85 -0.92 -12.86 -5.47
N GLU A 86 0.36 -13.03 -5.12
CA GLU A 86 0.76 -13.71 -3.89
C GLU A 86 0.54 -12.87 -2.62
N LEU A 87 0.67 -11.54 -2.70
CA LEU A 87 0.62 -10.67 -1.52
C LEU A 87 -0.77 -10.10 -1.26
N LYS A 88 -1.65 -9.94 -2.26
CA LYS A 88 -2.94 -9.25 -2.11
C LYS A 88 -3.83 -9.84 -1.01
N ASP A 89 -3.83 -11.17 -0.85
CA ASP A 89 -4.66 -11.87 0.13
C ASP A 89 -4.01 -11.94 1.53
N LYS A 90 -2.74 -11.50 1.63
CA LYS A 90 -1.93 -11.44 2.85
C LYS A 90 -1.98 -10.06 3.51
N VAL A 91 -2.51 -9.06 2.81
CA VAL A 91 -2.65 -7.69 3.33
C VAL A 91 -3.81 -7.60 4.34
N ARG A 92 -3.48 -7.17 5.56
CA ARG A 92 -4.43 -6.86 6.63
C ARG A 92 -4.72 -5.36 6.62
N CYS A 93 -5.98 -4.99 6.38
CA CYS A 93 -6.44 -3.59 6.35
C CYS A 93 -7.14 -3.20 7.67
N TYR A 94 -6.75 -2.07 8.26
CA TYR A 94 -7.30 -1.57 9.53
C TYR A 94 -8.17 -0.30 9.37
N GLY A 95 -8.50 0.08 8.14
CA GLY A 95 -9.31 1.27 7.83
C GLY A 95 -8.54 2.60 7.80
N PHE A 96 -7.33 2.64 8.36
CA PHE A 96 -6.43 3.79 8.33
C PHE A 96 -5.03 3.46 7.80
N GLY A 97 -4.83 2.20 7.43
CA GLY A 97 -3.55 1.66 6.97
C GLY A 97 -3.68 0.19 6.66
N ALA A 98 -2.59 -0.37 6.16
CA ALA A 98 -2.47 -1.77 5.81
C ALA A 98 -1.08 -2.28 6.17
N VAL A 99 -1.01 -3.54 6.55
CA VAL A 99 0.24 -4.27 6.83
C VAL A 99 0.16 -5.68 6.27
N MET A 100 1.32 -6.32 6.15
CA MET A 100 1.48 -7.75 5.90
C MET A 100 2.68 -8.24 6.71
N GLU A 101 2.82 -9.54 6.90
CA GLU A 101 3.94 -10.07 7.68
C GLU A 101 5.23 -9.97 6.84
N GLU A 102 6.35 -9.57 7.44
CA GLU A 102 7.59 -9.34 6.69
C GLU A 102 8.06 -10.61 5.96
N PHE A 103 7.88 -11.77 6.59
CA PHE A 103 8.25 -13.05 5.98
C PHE A 103 7.40 -13.37 4.75
N GLU A 104 6.16 -12.89 4.66
CA GLU A 104 5.30 -13.11 3.49
C GLU A 104 5.85 -12.41 2.26
N VAL A 105 6.45 -11.22 2.45
CA VAL A 105 7.14 -10.47 1.39
C VAL A 105 8.40 -11.20 0.93
N ARG A 106 9.18 -11.73 1.89
CA ARG A 106 10.39 -12.49 1.59
C ARG A 106 10.06 -13.77 0.82
N ASP A 107 9.06 -14.51 1.27
CA ASP A 107 8.60 -15.75 0.64
C ASP A 107 8.06 -15.51 -0.78
N ALA A 108 7.29 -14.44 -0.98
CA ALA A 108 6.79 -14.08 -2.30
C ALA A 108 7.91 -13.71 -3.28
N LEU A 109 8.95 -12.99 -2.81
CA LEU A 109 10.13 -12.70 -3.61
C LEU A 109 10.88 -13.98 -4.00
N GLU A 110 11.13 -14.86 -3.03
CA GLU A 110 11.81 -16.15 -3.28
C GLU A 110 11.02 -17.02 -4.27
N ASN A 111 9.70 -17.10 -4.14
CA ASN A 111 8.85 -17.84 -5.08
C ASN A 111 8.99 -17.29 -6.51
N VAL A 112 8.95 -15.97 -6.69
CA VAL A 112 9.11 -15.34 -8.00
C VAL A 112 10.50 -15.57 -8.60
N PHE A 113 11.55 -15.53 -7.77
CA PHE A 113 12.91 -15.79 -8.25
C PHE A 113 13.20 -17.28 -8.51
N CYS A 114 12.64 -18.20 -7.72
CA CYS A 114 12.78 -19.66 -7.89
C CYS A 114 11.96 -20.20 -9.07
N SER A 115 10.84 -19.56 -9.40
CA SER A 115 9.99 -19.93 -10.55
C SER A 115 10.67 -19.73 -11.92
N ARG A 116 11.91 -19.20 -11.95
CA ARG A 116 12.68 -19.01 -13.16
C ARG A 116 13.44 -20.30 -13.48
N PRO A 117 13.18 -20.97 -14.61
CA PRO A 117 14.10 -22.00 -15.07
C PRO A 117 15.48 -21.36 -15.24
N GLU A 118 16.52 -22.00 -14.71
CA GLU A 118 17.90 -21.63 -15.03
C GLU A 118 17.99 -21.53 -16.56
N MET A 119 18.18 -20.31 -17.08
CA MET A 119 18.64 -20.18 -18.46
C MET A 119 20.07 -20.71 -18.46
N MET A 120 20.24 -22.00 -18.71
CA MET A 120 21.49 -22.57 -19.18
C MET A 120 21.85 -21.85 -20.47
N VAL A 121 22.76 -20.89 -20.34
CA VAL A 121 23.41 -20.23 -21.46
C VAL A 121 24.25 -21.29 -22.17
N TYR A 122 23.83 -21.67 -23.38
CA TYR A 122 24.66 -22.43 -24.34
C TYR A 122 25.51 -21.47 -25.17
#